data_AF-A0A2N3FGG0-F1
#
_entry.id   AF-A0A2N3FGG0-F1
#
_cell.length_a   1.000
_cell.length_b   1.000
_cell.length_c   1.000
_cell.angle_alpha   90.00
_cell.angle_beta   90.00
_cell.angle_gamma   90.00
#
_symmetry.space_group_name_H-M   'P 1'
#
loop_
_entity.id
_entity.type
_entity.pdbx_description
1 polymer ?
#
loop_
_entity_poly.entity_id
_entity_poly.type
_entity_poly.pdbx_seq_one_letter_code
_entity_poly.pdbx_strand_id
1 'polypeptide(L)'
;MAELAAMTPEMAARFLAEQPYPDRIHVSLVGKHGGFQPVPVLSAAEFVKVTRGLNPIFASDALAKWVTEQLGDSALAEAILVECADKPLFEQTAIASELMAERIAQAESALASVPTS
;
A
#
# COMPACT_ATOMS: atom_id res chain seq x y z
N MET A 1 13.53 4.27 -12.02
CA MET A 1 12.23 4.43 -11.37
C MET A 1 11.25 4.91 -12.41
N ALA A 2 10.17 4.16 -12.65
CA ALA A 2 9.10 4.62 -13.52
C ALA A 2 8.47 5.88 -12.91
N GLU A 3 8.29 6.92 -13.70
CA GLU A 3 7.68 8.17 -13.24
C GLU A 3 6.19 7.93 -13.02
N LEU A 4 5.78 7.86 -11.74
CA LEU A 4 4.37 7.71 -11.37
C LEU A 4 3.61 8.95 -11.80
N ALA A 5 2.50 8.76 -12.52
CA ALA A 5 1.66 9.86 -12.98
C ALA A 5 1.21 10.76 -11.81
N ALA A 6 1.16 12.07 -12.07
CA ALA A 6 0.67 13.06 -11.11
C ALA A 6 -0.74 12.67 -10.62
N MET A 7 -0.91 12.64 -9.30
CA MET A 7 -2.17 12.21 -8.68
C MET A 7 -3.19 13.34 -8.69
N THR A 8 -4.41 13.08 -9.17
CA THR A 8 -5.51 14.06 -9.04
C THR A 8 -6.05 14.06 -7.60
N PRO A 9 -6.71 15.15 -7.14
CA PRO A 9 -7.32 15.19 -5.82
C PRO A 9 -8.33 14.07 -5.56
N GLU A 10 -9.10 13.65 -6.56
CA GLU A 10 -10.08 12.56 -6.45
C GLU A 10 -9.37 11.21 -6.26
N MET A 11 -8.29 10.97 -7.01
CA MET A 11 -7.45 9.79 -6.83
C MET A 11 -6.82 9.80 -5.44
N ALA A 12 -6.34 10.95 -4.97
CA ALA A 12 -5.75 11.09 -3.64
C ALA A 12 -6.74 10.81 -2.52
N ALA A 13 -7.96 11.35 -2.62
CA ALA A 13 -9.03 11.07 -1.65
C ALA A 13 -9.37 9.58 -1.60
N ARG A 14 -9.46 8.91 -2.77
CA ARG A 14 -9.70 7.46 -2.83
C ARG A 14 -8.54 6.66 -2.26
N PHE A 15 -7.31 7.02 -2.60
CA PHE A 15 -6.10 6.32 -2.17
C PHE A 15 -5.93 6.35 -0.64
N LEU A 16 -6.28 7.47 -0.01
CA LEU A 16 -6.18 7.66 1.44
C LEU A 16 -7.40 7.15 2.21
N ALA A 17 -8.50 6.82 1.54
CA ALA A 17 -9.74 6.40 2.19
C ALA A 17 -9.61 5.03 2.88
N GLU A 18 -10.28 4.91 4.03
CA GLU A 18 -10.44 3.63 4.71
C GLU A 18 -11.36 2.70 3.91
N GLN A 19 -10.97 1.43 3.84
CA GLN A 19 -11.70 0.37 3.15
C GLN A 19 -12.64 -0.35 4.13
N PRO A 20 -13.88 -0.65 3.72
CA PRO A 20 -14.77 -1.49 4.51
C PRO A 20 -14.15 -2.89 4.66
N TYR A 21 -14.49 -3.59 5.75
CA TYR A 21 -13.86 -4.87 6.11
C TYR A 21 -13.70 -5.90 4.95
N PRO A 22 -14.70 -6.16 4.07
CA PRO A 22 -14.53 -7.11 2.98
C PRO A 22 -13.49 -6.71 1.94
N ASP A 23 -13.17 -5.42 1.82
CA ASP A 23 -12.28 -4.86 0.80
C ASP A 23 -10.86 -4.59 1.34
N ARG A 24 -10.56 -5.07 2.55
CA ARG A 24 -9.26 -4.93 3.20
C ARG A 24 -8.25 -5.96 2.70
N ILE A 25 -7.03 -5.51 2.46
CA ILE A 25 -5.91 -6.44 2.26
C ILE A 25 -5.58 -7.15 3.58
N HIS A 26 -5.30 -8.45 3.51
CA HIS A 26 -4.86 -9.22 4.66
C HIS A 26 -3.36 -9.47 4.56
N VAL A 27 -2.62 -9.01 5.57
CA VAL A 27 -1.18 -9.27 5.71
C VAL A 27 -0.96 -10.28 6.83
N SER A 28 0.07 -11.12 6.72
CA SER A 28 0.32 -12.19 7.69
C SER A 28 1.43 -11.80 8.66
N LEU A 29 1.14 -11.80 9.95
CA LEU A 29 2.13 -11.60 11.01
C LEU A 29 2.72 -12.95 11.44
N VAL A 30 4.04 -12.98 11.63
CA VAL A 30 4.72 -14.15 12.21
C VAL A 30 4.61 -14.08 13.73
N GLY A 31 3.82 -14.98 14.32
CA GLY A 31 3.70 -15.13 15.76
C GLY A 31 4.96 -15.72 16.39
N LYS A 32 5.13 -15.50 17.70
CA LYS A 32 6.29 -15.99 18.48
C LYS A 32 6.53 -17.50 18.41
N HIS A 33 5.50 -18.28 18.06
CA HIS A 33 5.56 -19.74 17.95
C HIS A 33 5.59 -20.24 16.49
N GLY A 34 5.89 -19.36 15.53
CA GLY A 34 6.02 -19.72 14.11
C GLY A 34 4.70 -19.83 13.32
N GLY A 35 3.57 -19.43 13.92
CA GLY A 35 2.27 -19.37 13.24
C GLY A 35 2.07 -18.06 12.46
N PHE A 36 1.34 -18.12 11.36
CA PHE A 36 0.90 -16.94 10.62
C PHE A 36 -0.47 -16.49 11.10
N GLN A 37 -0.58 -15.25 11.55
CA GLN A 37 -1.85 -14.62 11.89
C GLN A 37 -2.22 -13.60 10.81
N PRO A 38 -3.33 -13.80 10.06
CA PRO A 38 -3.79 -12.81 9.10
C PRO A 38 -4.35 -11.60 9.85
N VAL A 39 -3.95 -10.41 9.43
CA VAL A 39 -4.39 -9.12 9.95
C VAL A 39 -4.94 -8.29 8.79
N PRO A 40 -6.22 -7.90 8.83
CA PRO A 40 -6.79 -7.01 7.83
C PRO A 40 -6.24 -5.60 8.01
N VAL A 41 -5.89 -4.96 6.90
CA VAL A 41 -5.40 -3.60 6.83
C VAL A 41 -6.40 -2.73 6.08
N LEU A 42 -6.83 -1.65 6.71
CA LEU A 42 -7.96 -0.83 6.30
C LEU A 42 -7.57 0.33 5.39
N SER A 43 -6.31 0.74 5.31
CA SER A 43 -5.90 1.86 4.44
C SER A 43 -4.42 1.77 4.06
N ALA A 44 -3.99 2.56 3.07
CA ALA A 44 -2.58 2.68 2.72
C ALA A 44 -1.73 3.15 3.91
N ALA A 45 -2.25 4.09 4.71
CA ALA A 45 -1.56 4.59 5.91
C ALA A 45 -1.41 3.50 6.98
N GLU A 46 -2.46 2.70 7.22
CA GLU A 46 -2.35 1.56 8.12
C GLU A 46 -1.38 0.51 7.60
N PHE A 47 -1.35 0.26 6.28
CA PHE A 47 -0.38 -0.64 5.66
C PHE A 47 1.06 -0.23 5.98
N VAL A 48 1.42 1.05 5.78
CA VAL A 48 2.75 1.57 6.11
C VAL A 48 3.05 1.44 7.60
N LYS A 49 2.08 1.75 8.47
CA LYS A 49 2.24 1.61 9.93
C LYS A 49 2.51 0.17 10.35
N VAL A 50 1.71 -0.78 9.85
CA VAL A 50 1.84 -2.21 10.15
C VAL A 50 3.16 -2.75 9.62
N THR A 51 3.54 -2.38 8.38
CA THR A 51 4.77 -2.87 7.75
C THR A 51 6.03 -2.40 8.44
N ARG A 52 6.10 -1.12 8.84
CA ARG A 52 7.25 -0.56 9.58
C ARG A 52 7.38 -1.10 11.00
N GLY A 53 6.26 -1.43 11.65
CA GLY A 53 6.27 -1.88 13.05
C GLY A 53 6.43 -3.39 13.22
N LEU A 54 5.84 -4.18 12.33
CA LEU A 54 5.63 -5.62 12.54
C LEU A 54 6.22 -6.51 11.45
N ASN A 55 6.73 -5.94 10.36
CA ASN A 55 7.32 -6.65 9.22
C ASN A 55 6.49 -7.88 8.76
N PRO A 56 5.23 -7.68 8.35
CA PRO A 56 4.36 -8.76 7.91
C PRO A 56 4.87 -9.41 6.62
N ILE A 57 4.32 -10.57 6.29
CA ILE A 57 4.45 -11.24 5.00
C ILE A 57 3.13 -11.07 4.23
N PHE A 58 3.23 -10.77 2.94
CA PHE A 58 2.11 -10.72 2.00
C PHE A 58 2.61 -11.09 0.60
N ALA A 59 1.69 -11.43 -0.30
CA ALA A 59 2.02 -11.62 -1.71
C ALA A 59 1.97 -10.26 -2.43
N SER A 60 3.03 -9.91 -3.17
CA SER A 60 3.09 -8.69 -4.00
C SER A 60 1.92 -8.60 -4.98
N ASP A 61 1.52 -9.72 -5.59
CA ASP A 61 0.35 -9.78 -6.49
C ASP A 61 -0.96 -9.39 -5.79
N ALA A 62 -1.15 -9.86 -4.55
CA ALA A 62 -2.34 -9.53 -3.77
C ALA A 62 -2.35 -8.05 -3.37
N LEU A 63 -1.17 -7.49 -3.06
CA LEU A 63 -1.02 -6.06 -2.78
C LEU A 63 -1.30 -5.22 -4.03
N ALA A 64 -0.69 -5.54 -5.16
CA ALA A 64 -0.89 -4.84 -6.42
C ALA A 64 -2.36 -4.87 -6.87
N LYS A 65 -3.02 -6.02 -6.73
CA LYS A 65 -4.46 -6.15 -6.99
C LYS A 65 -5.29 -5.22 -6.11
N TRP A 66 -5.04 -5.22 -4.79
CA TRP A 66 -5.75 -4.34 -3.85
C TRP A 66 -5.53 -2.85 -4.14
N VAL A 67 -4.29 -2.46 -4.43
CA VAL A 67 -3.94 -1.08 -4.80
C VAL A 67 -4.66 -0.65 -6.09
N THR A 68 -4.76 -1.54 -7.08
CA THR A 68 -5.48 -1.25 -8.33
C THR A 68 -7.00 -1.18 -8.11
N GLU A 69 -7.59 -2.20 -7.50
CA GLU A 69 -9.03 -2.38 -7.44
C GLU A 69 -9.68 -1.47 -6.39
N GLN A 70 -9.08 -1.34 -5.22
CA GLN A 70 -9.65 -0.60 -4.09
C GLN A 70 -9.14 0.83 -4.04
N LEU A 71 -7.81 1.01 -4.08
CA LEU A 71 -7.21 2.35 -3.98
C LEU A 71 -7.21 3.13 -5.31
N GLY A 72 -7.37 2.44 -6.44
CA GLY A 72 -7.48 3.05 -7.76
C GLY A 72 -6.14 3.52 -8.35
N ASP A 73 -5.01 2.92 -7.96
CA ASP A 73 -3.67 3.33 -8.41
C ASP A 73 -2.92 2.22 -9.17
N SER A 74 -3.21 2.08 -10.46
CA SER A 74 -2.56 1.05 -11.30
C SER A 74 -1.06 1.28 -11.49
N ALA A 75 -0.61 2.54 -11.52
CA ALA A 75 0.81 2.87 -11.68
C ALA A 75 1.62 2.40 -10.46
N LEU A 76 1.07 2.60 -9.26
CA LEU A 76 1.69 2.11 -8.04
C LEU A 76 1.69 0.57 -7.96
N ALA A 77 0.60 -0.06 -8.38
CA ALA A 77 0.51 -1.52 -8.43
C ALA A 77 1.56 -2.12 -9.36
N GLU A 78 1.77 -1.53 -10.55
CA GLU A 78 2.83 -1.93 -11.46
C GLU A 78 4.22 -1.76 -10.84
N ALA A 79 4.48 -0.62 -10.19
CA ALA A 79 5.75 -0.39 -9.49
C ALA A 79 6.02 -1.43 -8.39
N ILE A 80 5.00 -1.79 -7.59
CA ILE A 80 5.12 -2.85 -6.59
C ILE A 80 5.52 -4.18 -7.25
N LEU A 81 4.87 -4.56 -8.34
CA LEU A 81 5.16 -5.83 -9.03
C LEU A 81 6.60 -5.84 -9.56
N VAL A 82 7.01 -4.77 -10.24
CA VAL A 82 8.35 -4.65 -10.83
C VAL A 82 9.44 -4.68 -9.76
N GLU A 83 9.31 -3.87 -8.71
CA GLU A 83 10.35 -3.74 -7.68
C GLU A 83 10.43 -4.99 -6.77
N CYS A 84 9.32 -5.74 -6.63
CA CYS A 84 9.28 -6.97 -5.82
C CYS A 84 9.55 -8.26 -6.59
N ALA A 85 9.52 -8.28 -7.93
CA ALA A 85 9.51 -9.49 -8.77
C ALA A 85 10.61 -10.51 -8.43
N ASP A 86 11.83 -10.03 -8.18
CA ASP A 86 13.00 -10.87 -7.93
C ASP A 86 13.48 -10.82 -6.47
N LYS A 87 12.65 -10.30 -5.57
CA LYS A 87 13.01 -10.08 -4.16
C LYS A 87 12.53 -11.24 -3.29
N PRO A 88 13.35 -11.72 -2.34
CA PRO A 88 12.88 -12.62 -1.31
C PRO A 88 11.67 -12.03 -0.56
N LEU A 89 10.73 -12.87 -0.14
CA LEU A 89 9.47 -12.43 0.52
C LEU A 89 9.69 -11.49 1.70
N PHE A 90 10.78 -11.68 2.46
CA PHE A 90 11.11 -10.85 3.63
C PHE A 90 11.72 -9.48 3.27
N GLU A 91 12.17 -9.28 2.02
CA GLU A 91 12.66 -7.99 1.52
C GLU A 91 11.56 -7.17 0.84
N GLN A 92 10.51 -7.84 0.32
CA GLN A 92 9.39 -7.18 -0.35
C GLN A 92 8.64 -6.19 0.56
N THR A 93 8.58 -6.47 1.86
CA THR A 93 7.88 -5.62 2.84
C THR A 93 8.48 -4.22 2.93
N ALA A 94 9.80 -4.10 2.96
CA ALA A 94 10.46 -2.80 3.01
C ALA A 94 10.19 -2.00 1.73
N ILE A 95 10.35 -2.63 0.57
CA ILE A 95 10.16 -2.02 -0.75
C ILE A 95 8.73 -1.52 -0.91
N ALA A 96 7.73 -2.38 -0.67
CA ALA A 96 6.33 -1.98 -0.78
C ALA A 96 5.94 -0.91 0.24
N SER A 97 6.51 -0.93 1.46
CA SER A 97 6.27 0.10 2.48
C SER A 97 6.80 1.47 2.04
N GLU A 98 7.99 1.50 1.43
CA GLU A 98 8.59 2.73 0.89
C GLU A 98 7.75 3.30 -0.25
N LEU A 99 7.40 2.48 -1.25
CA LEU A 99 6.53 2.89 -2.36
C LEU A 99 5.18 3.42 -1.86
N MET A 100 4.56 2.78 -0.85
CA MET A 100 3.29 3.25 -0.30
C MET A 100 3.47 4.58 0.42
N ALA A 101 4.53 4.73 1.20
CA ALA A 101 4.78 5.97 1.94
C ALA A 101 5.02 7.16 1.01
N GLU A 102 5.80 6.98 -0.06
CA GLU A 102 5.99 8.02 -1.07
C GLU A 102 4.68 8.40 -1.74
N ARG A 103 3.85 7.40 -2.07
CA ARG A 103 2.57 7.65 -2.73
C ARG A 103 1.54 8.31 -1.82
N ILE A 104 1.56 8.01 -0.52
CA ILE A 104 0.78 8.74 0.51
C ILE A 104 1.18 10.22 0.52
N ALA A 105 2.48 10.53 0.55
CA ALA A 105 2.93 11.92 0.56
C ALA A 105 2.48 12.70 -0.70
N GLN A 106 2.47 12.04 -1.86
CA GLN A 106 1.93 12.63 -3.10
C GLN A 106 0.42 12.87 -3.00
N ALA A 107 -0.34 11.94 -2.43
CA ALA A 107 -1.78 12.08 -2.21
C ALA A 107 -2.10 13.26 -1.26
N GLU A 108 -1.38 13.34 -0.14
CA GLU A 108 -1.53 14.44 0.82
C GLU A 108 -1.22 15.80 0.19
N SER A 109 -0.14 15.87 -0.62
CA SER A 109 0.21 17.08 -1.36
C SER A 109 -0.87 17.49 -2.37
N ALA A 110 -1.47 16.52 -3.08
CA ALA A 110 -2.53 16.79 -4.04
C ALA A 110 -3.79 17.37 -3.37
N LEU A 111 -4.14 16.87 -2.17
CA LEU A 111 -5.29 17.38 -1.40
C LEU A 111 -5.02 18.75 -0.78
N ALA A 112 -3.80 19.01 -0.29
CA ALA A 112 -3.42 20.32 0.27
C ALA A 112 -3.40 21.44 -0.78
N SER A 113 -3.30 21.08 -2.06
CA SER A 113 -3.28 22.02 -3.19
C SER A 113 -4.67 22.51 -3.62
N VAL A 114 -5.75 21.97 -3.06
CA VAL A 114 -7.12 22.39 -3.35
C VAL A 114 -7.48 23.57 -2.43
N PRO A 115 -7.66 24.80 -2.96
CA PRO A 115 -8.09 25.93 -2.14
C PRO A 115 -9.49 25.66 -1.60
N THR A 116 -9.62 25.56 -0.28
CA THR A 116 -10.90 25.57 0.42
C THR A 116 -11.58 26.91 0.15
N SER A 117 -12.59 26.91 -0.73
CA SER A 117 -13.48 28.06 -0.99
C SER A 117 -14.58 28.13 0.06
#